data_AF-J9Z2T8-F1
#
_entry.id   AF-J9Z2T8-F1
#
_cell.length_a   1.000
_cell.length_b   1.000
_cell.length_c   1.000
_cell.angle_alpha   90.00
_cell.angle_beta   90.00
_cell.angle_gamma   90.00
#
_symmetry.space_group_name_H-M   'P 1'
#
loop_
_entity.id
_entity.type
_entity.pdbx_description
1 polymer ?
#
loop_
_entity_poly.entity_id
_entity_poly.type
_entity_poly.pdbx_seq_one_letter_code
_entity_poly.pdbx_strand_id
1 'polypeptide(L)'
;AHAPSSFWCYIESITLFIVLPLLVLHFHINETLMMFLALISVGVVIKYAPAATKKKPIPARLVKQKRYFSIIISTILFIITLFVKEPYTQFIQLGIIIQAITL
;
A
#
# COMPACT_ATOMS: atom_id res chain seq x y z
N ALA A 1 4.06 -8.60 -4.86
CA ALA A 1 3.86 -10.06 -4.74
C ALA A 1 3.73 -10.73 -6.11
N HIS A 2 4.05 -12.03 -6.22
CA HIS A 2 3.60 -12.91 -7.30
C HIS A 2 3.44 -14.29 -6.63
N ALA A 3 2.19 -14.67 -6.32
CA ALA A 3 1.92 -15.94 -5.65
C ALA A 3 2.44 -17.13 -6.50
N PRO A 4 2.86 -18.25 -5.87
CA PRO A 4 3.51 -19.35 -6.58
C PRO A 4 2.59 -20.09 -7.56
N SER A 5 1.26 -19.93 -7.46
CA SER A 5 0.29 -20.42 -8.43
C SER A 5 -0.82 -19.41 -8.70
N SER A 6 -1.53 -19.59 -9.81
CA SER A 6 -2.71 -18.79 -10.19
C SER A 6 -3.83 -18.85 -9.15
N PHE A 7 -4.01 -20.00 -8.48
CA PHE A 7 -5.01 -20.19 -7.44
C PHE A 7 -4.76 -19.30 -6.21
N TRP A 8 -3.52 -19.23 -5.73
CA TRP A 8 -3.16 -18.35 -4.62
C TRP A 8 -3.33 -16.85 -4.98
N CYS A 9 -3.03 -16.47 -6.22
CA CYS A 9 -3.25 -15.11 -6.73
C CYS A 9 -4.75 -14.72 -6.75
N TYR A 10 -5.62 -15.68 -7.07
CA TYR A 10 -7.07 -15.48 -7.06
C TYR A 10 -7.61 -15.26 -5.64
N ILE A 11 -7.16 -16.06 -4.67
CA ILE A 11 -7.48 -15.88 -3.25
C ILE A 11 -6.97 -14.52 -2.75
N GLU A 12 -5.70 -14.18 -3.00
CA GLU A 12 -5.11 -12.87 -2.63
C GLU A 12 -5.95 -11.71 -3.18
N SER A 13 -6.37 -11.78 -4.44
CA SER A 13 -7.20 -10.75 -5.08
C SER A 13 -8.59 -10.64 -4.44
N ILE A 14 -9.28 -11.75 -4.17
CA ILE A 14 -10.58 -11.74 -3.48
C ILE A 14 -10.45 -11.16 -2.07
N THR A 15 -9.40 -11.55 -1.34
CA THR A 15 -9.16 -11.06 0.02
C THR A 15 -8.93 -9.54 0.02
N LEU A 16 -8.10 -9.01 -0.89
CA LEU A 16 -7.77 -7.59 -0.95
C LEU A 16 -8.93 -6.71 -1.48
N PHE A 17 -9.74 -7.19 -2.42
CA PHE A 17 -10.78 -6.39 -3.07
C PHE A 17 -12.21 -6.59 -2.52
N ILE A 18 -12.49 -7.69 -1.82
CA ILE A 18 -13.85 -8.00 -1.29
C ILE A 18 -13.83 -8.13 0.23
N VAL A 19 -12.98 -8.99 0.78
CA VAL A 19 -12.97 -9.26 2.23
C VAL A 19 -12.46 -8.05 3.00
N LEU A 20 -11.31 -7.48 2.61
CA LEU A 20 -10.69 -6.36 3.30
C LEU A 20 -11.63 -5.13 3.34
N PRO A 21 -12.31 -4.71 2.24
CA PRO A 21 -13.20 -3.57 2.32
C PRO A 21 -14.43 -3.77 3.21
N LEU A 22 -15.01 -4.97 3.21
CA LEU A 22 -16.11 -5.30 4.12
C LEU A 22 -15.67 -5.26 5.58
N LEU A 23 -14.43 -5.66 5.86
CA LEU A 23 -13.86 -5.64 7.21
C LEU A 23 -13.71 -4.19 7.73
N VAL A 24 -13.23 -3.26 6.90
CA VAL A 24 -13.15 -1.82 7.23
C VAL A 24 -14.52 -1.22 7.54
N LEU A 25 -15.55 -1.56 6.77
CA LEU A 25 -16.90 -1.03 6.98
C LEU A 25 -17.56 -1.49 8.30
N HIS A 26 -17.12 -2.63 8.87
CA HIS A 26 -17.70 -3.19 10.09
C HIS A 26 -16.82 -3.00 11.34
N PHE A 27 -15.50 -2.84 11.17
CA PHE A 27 -14.57 -2.61 12.28
C PHE A 27 -14.18 -1.13 12.36
N HIS A 28 -14.71 -0.42 13.36
CA HIS A 28 -14.28 0.93 13.69
C HIS A 28 -12.87 0.92 14.28
N ILE A 29 -11.85 0.92 13.42
CA ILE A 29 -10.45 1.04 13.82
C ILE A 29 -10.21 2.47 14.32
N ASN A 30 -9.41 2.62 15.38
CA ASN A 30 -9.06 3.94 15.90
C ASN A 30 -8.19 4.71 14.89
N GLU A 31 -8.70 5.81 14.33
CA GLU A 31 -7.99 6.68 13.35
C GLU A 31 -6.57 7.05 13.81
N THR A 32 -6.37 7.29 15.11
CA THR A 32 -5.06 7.71 15.64
C THR A 32 -4.03 6.62 15.42
N LEU A 33 -4.38 5.37 15.77
CA LEU A 33 -3.54 4.19 15.55
C LEU A 33 -3.27 3.99 14.05
N MET A 34 -4.32 4.13 13.24
CA MET A 34 -4.26 3.89 11.80
C MET A 34 -3.39 4.92 11.07
N MET A 35 -3.44 6.19 11.50
CA MET A 35 -2.60 7.29 11.03
C MET A 35 -1.12 7.10 11.43
N PHE A 36 -0.83 6.60 12.64
CA PHE A 36 0.54 6.20 13.02
C PHE A 36 1.07 5.07 12.14
N LEU A 37 0.26 4.03 11.84
CA LEU A 37 0.65 2.95 10.94
C LEU A 37 0.90 3.44 9.50
N ALA A 38 0.07 4.36 9.00
CA ALA A 38 0.26 4.98 7.69
C ALA A 38 1.58 5.78 7.62
N LEU A 39 1.92 6.53 8.66
CA LEU A 39 3.18 7.28 8.75
C LEU A 39 4.41 6.36 8.73
N ILE A 40 4.38 5.27 9.51
CA ILE A 40 5.43 4.24 9.50
C ILE A 40 5.55 3.62 8.10
N SER A 41 4.42 3.34 7.45
CA SER A 41 4.37 2.75 6.10
C SER A 41 5.01 3.65 5.04
N VAL A 42 4.79 4.97 5.09
CA VAL A 42 5.50 5.93 4.22
C VAL A 42 7.02 5.88 4.46
N GLY A 43 7.46 5.78 5.72
CA GLY A 43 8.88 5.59 6.07
C GLY A 43 9.48 4.30 5.49
N VAL A 44 8.74 3.20 5.52
CA VAL A 44 9.10 1.93 4.87
C VAL A 44 9.21 2.10 3.35
N VAL A 45 8.24 2.74 2.69
CA VAL A 45 8.30 3.02 1.24
C VAL A 45 9.55 3.82 0.88
N ILE A 46 9.91 4.85 1.64
CA ILE A 46 11.12 5.66 1.39
C ILE A 46 12.40 4.81 1.45
N LYS A 47 12.50 3.92 2.45
CA LYS A 47 13.70 3.11 2.69
C LYS A 47 13.83 1.94 1.71
N TYR A 48 12.75 1.21 1.45
CA TYR A 48 12.77 -0.07 0.73
C TYR A 48 12.42 0.06 -0.77
N ALA A 49 11.86 1.19 -1.23
CA ALA A 49 11.63 1.36 -2.67
C ALA A 49 12.93 1.59 -3.46
N PRO A 50 13.06 1.03 -4.68
CA PRO A 50 12.06 0.26 -5.41
C PRO A 50 12.23 -1.27 -5.28
N ALA A 51 11.10 -1.99 -5.28
CA ALA A 51 10.98 -3.46 -5.27
C ALA A 51 11.60 -4.14 -6.52
N ALA A 52 12.93 -4.23 -6.61
CA ALA A 52 13.62 -4.83 -7.75
C ALA A 52 13.69 -6.37 -7.62
N THR A 53 12.65 -7.07 -8.11
CA THR A 53 12.63 -8.55 -8.08
C THR A 53 13.54 -9.18 -9.14
N LYS A 54 14.24 -10.27 -8.80
CA LYS A 54 15.11 -11.00 -9.75
C LYS A 54 14.37 -11.60 -10.96
N LYS A 55 13.05 -11.88 -10.84
CA LYS A 55 12.22 -12.42 -11.93
C LYS A 55 11.78 -11.38 -12.96
N LYS A 56 11.72 -10.10 -12.60
CA LYS A 56 11.37 -8.98 -13.50
C LYS A 56 12.35 -7.82 -13.24
N PRO A 57 13.61 -7.92 -13.72
CA PRO A 57 14.62 -6.89 -13.48
C PRO A 57 14.19 -5.55 -14.06
N ILE A 58 14.22 -4.50 -13.23
CA ILE A 58 13.93 -3.13 -13.66
C ILE A 58 15.19 -2.59 -14.35
N PRO A 59 15.13 -2.09 -15.59
CA PRO A 59 16.32 -1.54 -16.26
C PRO A 59 16.85 -0.34 -15.47
N ALA A 60 18.17 -0.29 -15.26
CA ALA A 60 18.82 0.60 -14.29
C ALA A 60 18.38 2.09 -14.38
N ARG A 61 18.14 2.60 -15.60
CA ARG A 61 17.63 3.97 -15.83
C ARG A 61 16.29 4.26 -15.14
N LEU A 62 15.39 3.28 -15.08
CA LEU A 62 14.03 3.43 -14.53
C LEU A 62 13.97 3.19 -13.01
N VAL A 63 15.02 2.62 -12.40
CA VAL A 63 15.06 2.30 -10.96
C VAL A 63 14.87 3.57 -10.12
N LYS A 64 15.63 4.63 -10.41
CA LYS A 64 15.50 5.92 -9.70
C LYS A 64 14.13 6.55 -9.95
N GLN A 65 13.66 6.58 -11.19
CA GLN A 65 12.35 7.16 -11.54
C GLN A 65 11.20 6.46 -10.81
N LYS A 66 11.18 5.12 -10.79
CA LYS A 66 10.16 4.35 -10.08
C LYS A 66 10.23 4.54 -8.56
N ARG A 67 11.42 4.65 -7.97
CA ARG A 67 11.58 5.00 -6.54
C ARG A 67 10.92 6.34 -6.21
N TYR A 68 11.27 7.39 -6.96
CA TYR A 68 10.67 8.71 -6.74
C TYR A 68 9.16 8.69 -6.94
N PHE A 69 8.66 8.03 -7.99
CA PHE A 69 7.23 7.91 -8.25
C PHE A 69 6.46 7.21 -7.12
N SER A 70 6.98 6.10 -6.58
CA SER A 70 6.38 5.43 -5.41
C SER A 70 6.35 6.33 -4.17
N ILE A 71 7.44 7.03 -3.87
CA ILE A 71 7.51 7.95 -2.71
C ILE A 71 6.53 9.12 -2.90
N ILE A 72 6.52 9.75 -4.07
CA ILE A 72 5.64 10.88 -4.39
C ILE A 72 4.17 10.47 -4.25
N ILE A 73 3.77 9.33 -4.81
CA ILE A 73 2.39 8.84 -4.71
C ILE A 73 2.00 8.54 -3.26
N SER A 74 2.82 7.78 -2.51
CA SER A 74 2.48 7.45 -1.12
C SER A 74 2.38 8.69 -0.24
N THR A 75 3.23 9.71 -0.46
CA THR A 75 3.15 11.01 0.24
C THR A 75 1.90 11.80 -0.16
N ILE A 76 1.55 11.86 -1.46
CA ILE A 76 0.33 12.54 -1.93
C ILE A 76 -0.92 11.87 -1.35
N LEU A 77 -0.99 10.53 -1.37
CA LEU A 77 -2.09 9.78 -0.77
C LEU A 77 -2.19 10.05 0.73
N PHE A 78 -1.07 10.08 1.46
CA PHE A 78 -1.07 10.45 2.88
C PHE A 78 -1.60 11.87 3.12
N ILE A 79 -1.18 12.86 2.32
CA ILE A 79 -1.71 14.23 2.42
C ILE A 79 -3.23 14.27 2.15
N ILE A 80 -3.72 13.50 1.17
CA ILE A 80 -5.16 13.41 0.88
C ILE A 80 -5.95 12.88 2.09
N THR A 81 -5.39 11.96 2.90
CA THR A 81 -6.08 11.46 4.10
C THR A 81 -6.44 12.56 5.11
N LEU A 82 -5.72 13.69 5.12
CA LEU A 82 -5.98 14.81 6.03
C LEU A 82 -7.22 15.64 5.65
N PHE A 83 -7.72 15.51 4.42
CA PHE A 83 -8.86 16.28 3.90
C PHE A 83 -10.11 15.41 3.66
N VAL A 84 -9.96 14.09 3.75
CA VAL A 84 -11.02 13.12 3.50
C VAL A 84 -11.67 12.71 4.83
N LYS A 85 -12.97 12.37 4.78
CA LYS A 85 -13.73 11.89 5.94
C LYS A 85 -13.81 10.36 5.96
N GLU A 86 -14.02 9.80 7.15
CA GLU A 86 -14.33 8.37 7.29
C GLU A 86 -15.55 7.95 6.44
N PRO A 87 -15.59 6.70 5.94
CA PRO A 87 -14.57 5.65 6.06
C PRO A 87 -13.44 5.75 5.01
N TYR A 88 -13.54 6.68 4.04
CA TYR A 88 -12.61 6.79 2.90
C TYR A 88 -11.15 7.01 3.33
N THR A 89 -10.92 7.72 4.44
CA THR A 89 -9.61 7.90 5.08
C THR A 89 -8.95 6.56 5.42
N GLN A 90 -9.71 5.64 6.05
CA GLN A 90 -9.23 4.32 6.46
C GLN A 90 -8.83 3.45 5.26
N PHE A 91 -9.60 3.50 4.16
CA PHE A 91 -9.29 2.79 2.92
C PHE A 91 -7.96 3.25 2.29
N ILE A 92 -7.72 4.57 2.24
CA ILE A 92 -6.48 5.13 1.67
C ILE A 92 -5.27 4.73 2.55
N GLN A 93 -5.41 4.80 3.88
CA GLN A 93 -4.36 4.38 4.82
C GLN A 93 -4.02 2.88 4.66
N LEU A 94 -5.02 2.01 4.49
CA LEU A 94 -4.78 0.57 4.20
C LEU A 94 -4.06 0.35 2.86
N GLY A 95 -4.40 1.11 1.82
CA GLY A 95 -3.68 1.07 0.55
C GLY A 95 -2.18 1.36 0.71
N ILE A 96 -1.83 2.37 1.51
CA ILE A 96 -0.44 2.73 1.83
C ILE A 96 0.25 1.62 2.64
N ILE A 97 -0.43 1.03 3.62
CA ILE A 97 0.10 -0.10 4.43
C ILE A 97 0.38 -1.33 3.55
N ILE A 98 -0.57 -1.71 2.68
CA ILE A 98 -0.40 -2.84 1.75
C ILE A 98 0.74 -2.57 0.77
N GLN A 99 0.85 -1.34 0.26
CA GLN A 99 1.97 -0.94 -0.60
C GLN A 99 3.32 -1.11 0.12
N ALA A 100 3.41 -0.74 1.40
CA ALA A 100 4.63 -0.90 2.20
C ALA A 100 4.98 -2.37 2.50
N ILE A 101 3.98 -3.24 2.68
CA ILE A 101 4.17 -4.68 2.93
C ILE A 101 4.54 -5.45 1.64
N THR A 102 4.07 -5.00 0.48
CA THR A 102 4.24 -5.70 -0.81
C THR A 102 5.49 -5.30 -1.60
N LEU A 103 6.31 -4.42 -1.02
CA LEU A 103 7.52 -3.79 -1.56
C LEU A 103 8.77 -4.68 -1.37
#